data_AF-A0A7C0YFL2-F1
#
_entry.id   AF-A0A7C0YFL2-F1
#
_cell.length_a   1.000
_cell.length_b   1.000
_cell.length_c   1.000
_cell.angle_alpha   90.00
_cell.angle_beta   90.00
_cell.angle_gamma   90.00
#
_symmetry.space_group_name_H-M   'P 1'
#
loop_
_entity.id
_entity.type
_entity.pdbx_description
1 polymer ?
#
loop_
_entity_poly.entity_id
_entity_poly.type
_entity_poly.pdbx_seq_one_letter_code
_entity_poly.pdbx_strand_id
1 'polypeptide(L)'
;MIYNRLNERGRPVKVGAWQMSDARNAVIVTGIPGVGKTTVIDTAVKMVKDKHNEEVPVLNFGTAMFEVASGRGLVEDRDEMRRLPTVTQREVQQLAGEAIAKRAESAKVIVDTHTLILTPNGFLIGLPEWVVRAIKPKTIVLVEADPEDIARRRSDDSTRARDV
;
A
#
# COMPACT_ATOMS: atom_id res chain seq x y z
N MET A 1 0.02 -22.67 32.01
CA MET A 1 -1.16 -22.15 32.73
C MET A 1 -2.08 -21.53 31.68
N ILE A 2 -3.17 -22.20 31.32
CA ILE A 2 -4.07 -21.80 30.22
C ILE A 2 -5.16 -20.91 30.83
N TYR A 3 -5.14 -19.61 30.55
CA TYR A 3 -6.20 -18.71 31.02
C TYR A 3 -7.47 -18.93 30.20
N ASN A 4 -8.52 -19.47 30.82
CA ASN A 4 -9.86 -19.49 30.24
C ASN A 4 -10.48 -18.10 30.39
N ARG A 5 -10.57 -17.34 29.29
CA ARG A 5 -11.34 -16.10 29.24
C ARG A 5 -12.83 -16.45 29.07
N LEU A 6 -13.68 -15.92 29.96
CA LEU A 6 -15.13 -16.04 29.87
C LEU A 6 -15.67 -14.92 28.95
N ASN A 7 -16.73 -15.20 28.19
CA ASN A 7 -17.42 -14.13 27.45
C ASN A 7 -18.31 -13.29 28.37
N GLU A 8 -18.95 -12.24 27.84
CA GLU A 8 -19.86 -11.33 28.56
C GLU A 8 -21.06 -12.03 29.22
N ARG A 9 -21.27 -13.31 28.94
CA ARG A 9 -22.30 -14.16 29.56
C ARG A 9 -21.71 -15.25 30.47
N GLY A 10 -20.44 -15.12 30.88
CA GLY A 10 -19.78 -16.02 31.82
C GLY A 10 -19.47 -17.42 31.27
N ARG A 11 -19.57 -17.66 29.96
CA ARG A 11 -19.34 -18.99 29.38
C ARG A 11 -17.88 -19.20 28.97
N PRO A 12 -17.29 -20.38 29.22
CA PRO A 12 -15.91 -20.70 28.81
C PRO A 12 -15.79 -20.72 27.30
N VAL A 13 -14.82 -19.99 26.76
CA VAL A 13 -14.51 -20.01 25.32
C VAL A 13 -13.24 -20.85 25.13
N LYS A 14 -13.31 -21.92 24.32
CA LYS A 14 -12.11 -22.63 23.87
C LYS A 14 -11.34 -21.70 22.94
N VAL A 15 -10.25 -21.13 23.43
CA VAL A 15 -9.31 -20.38 22.60
C VAL A 15 -8.48 -21.40 21.81
N GLY A 16 -9.06 -21.93 20.72
CA GLY A 16 -8.28 -22.65 19.72
C GLY A 16 -7.30 -21.67 19.08
N ALA A 17 -6.00 -21.98 19.14
CA ALA A 17 -4.87 -21.38 18.43
C ALA A 17 -5.15 -20.12 17.57
N TRP A 18 -5.57 -19.01 18.19
CA TRP A 18 -5.38 -17.68 17.63
C TRP A 18 -4.03 -17.18 18.15
N GLN A 19 -2.96 -17.78 17.65
CA GLN A 19 -1.65 -17.12 17.69
C GLN A 19 -1.43 -16.50 16.31
N MET A 20 -2.34 -15.60 15.92
CA MET A 20 -2.08 -14.61 14.89
C MET A 20 -1.53 -13.40 15.63
N SER A 21 -0.34 -12.96 15.27
CA SER A 21 0.12 -11.65 15.70
C SER A 21 -0.91 -10.61 15.21
N ASP A 22 -1.70 -10.05 16.11
CA ASP A 22 -2.57 -8.88 15.88
C ASP A 22 -1.77 -7.62 15.47
N ALA A 23 -0.44 -7.75 15.29
CA ALA A 23 0.43 -6.72 14.77
C ALA A 23 0.20 -6.56 13.26
N ARG A 24 -0.79 -5.74 12.91
CA ARG A 24 -0.83 -5.14 11.57
C ARG A 24 0.43 -4.29 11.40
N ASN A 25 1.33 -4.71 10.52
CA ASN A 25 2.65 -4.11 10.36
C ASN A 25 2.77 -3.21 9.12
N ALA A 26 1.71 -3.12 8.31
CA ALA A 26 1.68 -2.28 7.12
C ALA A 26 1.01 -0.93 7.41
N VAL A 27 1.67 0.16 7.00
CA VAL A 27 1.10 1.50 6.91
C VAL A 27 1.03 1.89 5.43
N ILE A 28 -0.17 2.22 4.95
CA ILE A 28 -0.33 2.73 3.58
C ILE A 28 -0.19 4.24 3.62
N VAL A 29 0.65 4.80 2.75
CA VAL A 29 0.77 6.24 2.52
C VAL A 29 0.26 6.52 1.11
N THR A 30 -0.75 7.38 1.02
CA THR A 30 -1.44 7.70 -0.22
C THR A 30 -1.60 9.21 -0.41
N GLY A 31 -1.99 9.62 -1.61
CA GLY A 31 -2.05 11.01 -2.03
C GLY A 31 -1.83 11.16 -3.54
N ILE A 32 -2.24 12.30 -4.07
CA ILE A 32 -2.16 12.57 -5.51
C ILE A 32 -0.69 12.74 -5.97
N PRO A 33 -0.38 12.53 -7.27
CA PRO A 33 0.93 12.86 -7.81
C PRO A 33 1.33 14.32 -7.51
N GLY A 34 2.58 14.56 -7.12
CA GLY A 34 3.10 15.90 -6.80
C GLY A 34 2.90 16.38 -5.35
N VAL A 35 2.15 15.64 -4.52
CA VAL A 35 1.86 16.08 -3.14
C VAL A 35 3.05 15.99 -2.17
N GLY A 36 4.12 15.28 -2.53
CA GLY A 36 5.33 15.14 -1.69
C GLY A 36 5.41 13.86 -0.85
N LYS A 37 4.62 12.81 -1.18
CA LYS A 37 4.62 11.52 -0.47
C LYS A 37 6.04 10.97 -0.24
N THR A 38 6.85 10.89 -1.29
CA THR A 38 8.21 10.34 -1.21
C THR A 38 9.05 11.09 -0.17
N THR A 39 9.02 12.42 -0.18
CA THR A 39 9.72 13.24 0.82
C THR A 39 9.24 12.96 2.26
N VAL A 40 7.93 12.83 2.46
CA VAL A 40 7.35 12.50 3.77
C VAL A 40 7.77 11.11 4.23
N ILE A 41 7.70 10.12 3.34
CA ILE A 41 8.07 8.73 3.62
C ILE A 41 9.56 8.63 3.96
N ASP A 42 10.43 9.19 3.13
CA ASP A 42 11.88 9.12 3.32
C ASP A 42 12.30 9.78 4.63
N THR A 43 11.69 10.94 4.95
CA THR A 43 11.91 11.63 6.23
C THR A 43 11.46 10.76 7.40
N ALA A 44 10.29 10.12 7.31
CA ALA A 44 9.78 9.23 8.35
C ALA A 44 10.69 8.00 8.56
N VAL A 45 11.12 7.35 7.48
CA VAL A 45 12.04 6.20 7.54
C VAL A 45 13.36 6.60 8.18
N LYS A 46 13.94 7.74 7.75
CA LYS A 46 15.16 8.28 8.35
C LYS A 46 14.99 8.53 9.86
N MET A 47 13.89 9.16 10.27
CA MET A 47 13.61 9.42 11.68
C MET A 47 13.48 8.13 12.50
N VAL A 48 12.87 7.08 11.95
CA VAL A 48 12.79 5.76 12.61
C VAL A 48 14.18 5.14 12.73
N LYS A 49 14.98 5.19 11.68
CA LYS A 49 16.35 4.70 11.70
C LYS A 49 17.20 5.44 12.74
N ASP A 50 17.16 6.76 12.76
CA ASP A 50 17.96 7.59 13.66
C ASP A 50 17.56 7.40 15.13
N LYS A 51 16.25 7.22 15.43
CA LYS A 51 15.74 7.12 16.81
C LYS A 51 15.70 5.70 17.37
N HIS A 52 15.51 4.71 16.51
CA HIS A 52 15.22 3.33 16.92
C HIS A 52 16.17 2.31 16.31
N ASN A 53 17.08 2.72 15.41
CA ASN A 53 17.96 1.84 14.64
C ASN A 53 17.20 0.71 13.91
N GLU A 54 15.96 0.97 13.50
CA GLU A 54 15.08 0.02 12.82
C GLU A 54 15.01 0.36 11.33
N GLU A 55 15.12 -0.66 10.47
CA GLU A 55 14.89 -0.54 9.03
C GLU A 55 13.41 -0.68 8.73
N VAL A 56 12.85 0.22 7.92
CA VAL A 56 11.44 0.18 7.49
C VAL A 56 11.40 0.10 5.97
N PRO A 57 11.14 -1.09 5.40
CA PRO A 57 11.00 -1.23 3.96
C PRO A 57 9.86 -0.38 3.41
N VAL A 58 10.17 0.37 2.35
CA VAL A 58 9.19 1.12 1.55
C VAL A 58 8.87 0.29 0.31
N LEU A 59 7.61 -0.13 0.20
CA LEU A 59 7.09 -0.93 -0.90
C LEU A 59 6.22 -0.06 -1.79
N ASN A 60 6.61 0.13 -3.05
CA ASN A 60 5.76 0.83 -4.01
C ASN A 60 4.71 -0.13 -4.58
N PHE A 61 3.43 0.20 -4.45
CA PHE A 61 2.33 -0.67 -4.87
C PHE A 61 2.34 -0.95 -6.38
N GLY A 62 2.63 0.07 -7.19
CA GLY A 62 2.75 -0.11 -8.65
C GLY A 62 3.90 -1.03 -9.06
N THR A 63 5.00 -1.02 -8.30
CA THR A 63 6.09 -1.99 -8.47
C THR A 63 5.66 -3.41 -8.12
N ALA A 64 4.98 -3.60 -7.00
CA ALA A 64 4.47 -4.91 -6.62
C ALA A 64 3.47 -5.47 -7.65
N MET A 65 2.60 -4.61 -8.19
CA MET A 65 1.70 -4.98 -9.30
C MET A 65 2.48 -5.42 -10.55
N PHE A 66 3.52 -4.66 -10.93
CA PHE A 66 4.34 -4.99 -12.10
C PHE A 66 5.08 -6.32 -11.93
N GLU A 67 5.64 -6.60 -10.76
CA GLU A 67 6.29 -7.88 -10.46
C GLU A 67 5.33 -9.05 -10.59
N VAL A 68 4.09 -8.91 -10.10
CA VAL A 68 3.04 -9.93 -10.23
C VAL A 68 2.64 -10.12 -11.70
N ALA A 69 2.42 -9.03 -12.44
CA ALA A 69 1.94 -9.09 -13.80
C ALA A 69 3.00 -9.64 -14.77
N SER A 70 4.24 -9.16 -14.67
CA SER A 70 5.37 -9.64 -15.49
C SER A 70 5.76 -11.07 -15.13
N GLY A 71 5.74 -11.44 -13.84
CA GLY A 71 5.95 -12.82 -13.39
C GLY A 71 4.90 -13.82 -13.90
N ARG A 72 3.75 -13.32 -14.38
CA ARG A 72 2.69 -14.11 -15.03
C ARG A 72 2.69 -13.99 -16.57
N GLY A 73 3.64 -13.25 -17.15
CA GLY A 73 3.71 -13.01 -18.58
C GLY A 73 2.56 -12.14 -19.13
N LEU A 74 1.93 -11.31 -18.29
CA LEU A 74 0.81 -10.46 -18.68
C LEU A 74 1.24 -9.13 -19.31
N VAL A 75 2.44 -8.65 -18.95
CA VAL A 75 3.02 -7.39 -19.41
C VAL A 75 4.53 -7.50 -19.45
N GLU A 76 5.16 -6.76 -20.35
CA GLU A 76 6.62 -6.59 -20.38
C GLU A 76 7.02 -5.20 -19.86
N ASP A 77 6.12 -4.22 -19.98
CA ASP A 77 6.31 -2.85 -19.53
C ASP A 77 5.24 -2.39 -18.52
N ARG A 78 5.58 -1.40 -17.69
CA ARG A 78 4.67 -0.88 -16.65
C ARG A 78 3.44 -0.18 -17.22
N ASP A 79 3.55 0.51 -18.34
CA ASP A 79 2.44 1.26 -18.92
C ASP A 79 1.38 0.34 -19.52
N GLU A 80 1.76 -0.87 -19.96
CA GLU A 80 0.84 -1.90 -20.43
C GLU A 80 -0.15 -2.34 -19.35
N MET A 81 0.23 -2.28 -18.07
CA MET A 81 -0.66 -2.63 -16.96
C MET A 81 -1.97 -1.83 -16.97
N ARG A 82 -1.93 -0.56 -17.43
CA ARG A 82 -3.12 0.30 -17.50
C ARG A 82 -4.12 -0.13 -18.58
N ARG A 83 -3.67 -0.94 -19.53
CA ARG A 83 -4.45 -1.44 -20.69
C ARG A 83 -5.00 -2.85 -20.47
N LEU A 84 -4.58 -3.54 -19.41
CA LEU A 84 -5.10 -4.87 -19.08
C LEU A 84 -6.63 -4.83 -18.87
N PRO A 85 -7.35 -5.91 -19.15
CA PRO A 85 -8.77 -6.00 -18.82
C PRO A 85 -9.02 -5.74 -17.32
N THR A 86 -10.12 -5.07 -16.97
CA THR A 86 -10.41 -4.69 -15.58
C THR A 86 -10.38 -5.87 -14.60
N VAL A 87 -10.85 -7.04 -15.02
CA VAL A 87 -10.81 -8.28 -14.21
C VAL A 87 -9.36 -8.67 -13.91
N THR A 88 -8.50 -8.66 -14.92
CA THR A 88 -7.06 -8.95 -14.78
C THR A 88 -6.36 -7.90 -13.92
N GLN A 89 -6.67 -6.62 -14.08
CA GLN A 89 -6.12 -5.56 -13.22
C GLN A 89 -6.48 -5.79 -11.75
N ARG A 90 -7.73 -6.16 -11.46
CA ARG A 90 -8.20 -6.48 -10.12
C ARG A 90 -7.46 -7.67 -9.51
N GLU A 91 -7.25 -8.74 -10.28
CA GLU A 91 -6.48 -9.91 -9.83
C GLU A 91 -5.04 -9.55 -9.50
N VAL A 92 -4.37 -8.80 -10.39
CA VAL A 92 -2.99 -8.32 -10.17
C VAL A 92 -2.90 -7.45 -8.92
N GLN A 93 -3.85 -6.53 -8.72
CA GLN A 93 -3.93 -5.68 -7.53
C GLN A 93 -4.09 -6.50 -6.24
N GLN A 94 -4.97 -7.50 -6.26
CA GLN A 94 -5.20 -8.36 -5.10
C GLN A 94 -3.92 -9.14 -4.74
N LEU A 95 -3.30 -9.77 -5.72
CA LEU A 95 -2.05 -10.53 -5.53
C LEU A 95 -0.89 -9.65 -5.08
N ALA A 96 -0.78 -8.43 -5.59
CA ALA A 96 0.19 -7.46 -5.11
C ALA A 96 -0.05 -7.10 -3.63
N GLY A 97 -1.32 -6.94 -3.23
CA GLY A 97 -1.69 -6.72 -1.84
C GLY A 97 -1.34 -7.91 -0.93
N GLU A 98 -1.55 -9.14 -1.40
CA GLU A 98 -1.18 -10.37 -0.69
C GLU A 98 0.35 -10.51 -0.56
N ALA A 99 1.11 -10.17 -1.60
CA ALA A 99 2.57 -10.15 -1.56
C ALA A 99 3.10 -9.15 -0.52
N ILE A 100 2.49 -7.96 -0.43
CA ILE A 100 2.81 -6.96 0.60
C ILE A 100 2.45 -7.47 1.99
N ALA A 101 1.28 -8.08 2.17
CA ALA A 101 0.87 -8.65 3.46
C ALA A 101 1.87 -9.70 3.95
N LYS A 102 2.37 -10.56 3.06
CA LYS A 102 3.42 -11.53 3.36
C LYS A 102 4.73 -10.86 3.82
N ARG A 103 5.13 -9.74 3.20
CA ARG A 103 6.31 -8.96 3.67
C ARG A 103 6.07 -8.36 5.06
N ALA A 104 4.83 -7.96 5.35
CA ALA A 104 4.44 -7.38 6.63
C ALA A 104 4.41 -8.41 7.78
N GLU A 105 4.39 -9.72 7.49
CA GLU A 105 4.49 -10.76 8.53
C GLU A 105 5.84 -10.71 9.27
N SER A 106 6.91 -10.32 8.56
CA SER A 106 8.28 -10.32 9.10
C SER A 106 8.86 -8.94 9.42
N ALA A 107 8.21 -7.84 8.97
CA ALA A 107 8.72 -6.49 9.14
C ALA A 107 7.60 -5.44 9.18
N LYS A 108 7.86 -4.29 9.81
CA LYS A 108 7.03 -3.09 9.63
C LYS A 108 7.31 -2.50 8.26
N VAL A 109 6.27 -2.27 7.47
CA VAL A 109 6.40 -1.79 6.09
C VAL A 109 5.58 -0.55 5.84
N ILE A 110 6.10 0.33 4.99
CA ILE A 110 5.35 1.44 4.41
C ILE A 110 5.00 1.08 2.99
N VAL A 111 3.74 1.25 2.60
CA VAL A 111 3.25 1.03 1.25
C VAL A 111 2.98 2.38 0.59
N ASP A 112 3.77 2.74 -0.41
CA ASP A 112 3.58 3.95 -1.21
C ASP A 112 2.64 3.64 -2.39
N THR A 113 1.53 4.37 -2.46
CA THR A 113 0.56 4.23 -3.56
C THR A 113 -0.13 5.57 -3.87
N HIS A 114 -0.76 5.64 -5.04
CA HIS A 114 -1.61 6.78 -5.41
C HIS A 114 -3.04 6.55 -4.94
N THR A 115 -3.76 7.62 -4.58
CA THR A 115 -5.18 7.51 -4.20
C THR A 115 -6.04 7.25 -5.42
N LEU A 116 -5.76 8.00 -6.49
CA LEU A 116 -6.43 7.94 -7.78
C LEU A 116 -5.35 7.89 -8.87
N ILE A 117 -5.55 7.01 -9.83
CA ILE A 117 -4.71 6.87 -11.01
C ILE A 117 -5.60 7.23 -12.20
N LEU A 118 -5.22 8.24 -12.97
CA LEU A 118 -5.95 8.55 -14.19
C LEU A 118 -5.64 7.47 -15.24
N THR A 119 -6.69 6.94 -15.84
CA THR A 119 -6.64 5.98 -16.94
C THR A 119 -7.47 6.52 -18.11
N PRO A 120 -7.31 5.98 -19.32
CA PRO A 120 -8.16 6.35 -20.46
C PRO A 120 -9.67 6.16 -20.19
N ASN A 121 -10.04 5.30 -19.23
CA ASN A 121 -11.43 5.00 -18.87
C ASN A 121 -11.92 5.77 -17.64
N GLY A 122 -11.19 6.81 -17.19
CA GLY A 122 -11.48 7.59 -15.99
C GLY A 122 -10.54 7.24 -14.82
N PHE A 123 -10.97 7.54 -13.60
CA PHE A 123 -10.14 7.32 -12.41
C PHE A 123 -10.19 5.87 -11.92
N LEU A 124 -9.04 5.21 -11.93
CA LEU A 124 -8.82 3.97 -11.20
C LEU A 124 -8.52 4.30 -9.73
N ILE A 125 -9.31 3.73 -8.83
CA ILE A 125 -9.09 3.84 -7.40
C ILE A 125 -7.84 3.04 -7.04
N GLY A 126 -6.86 3.66 -6.41
CA GLY A 126 -5.60 3.00 -6.04
C GLY A 126 -5.69 2.13 -4.77
N LEU A 127 -6.76 2.29 -3.99
CA LEU A 127 -7.04 1.51 -2.77
C LEU A 127 -8.48 0.98 -2.75
N PRO A 128 -8.88 0.12 -3.70
CA PRO A 128 -10.18 -0.53 -3.66
C PRO A 128 -10.24 -1.57 -2.54
N GLU A 129 -11.46 -2.00 -2.18
CA GLU A 129 -11.70 -2.91 -1.06
C GLU A 129 -10.82 -4.17 -1.10
N TRP A 130 -10.66 -4.80 -2.27
CA TRP A 130 -9.86 -6.02 -2.43
C TRP A 130 -8.36 -5.80 -2.15
N VAL A 131 -7.83 -4.61 -2.40
CA VAL A 131 -6.45 -4.24 -2.06
C VAL A 131 -6.32 -4.04 -0.55
N VAL A 132 -7.23 -3.27 0.05
CA VAL A 132 -7.19 -2.98 1.49
C VAL A 132 -7.37 -4.25 2.31
N ARG A 133 -8.27 -5.15 1.90
CA ARG A 133 -8.48 -6.45 2.55
C ARG A 133 -7.29 -7.39 2.39
N ALA A 134 -6.61 -7.36 1.24
CA ALA A 134 -5.41 -8.15 1.01
C ALA A 134 -4.25 -7.68 1.91
N ILE A 135 -3.97 -6.37 1.94
CA ILE A 135 -2.85 -5.78 2.70
C ILE A 135 -3.10 -5.82 4.22
N LYS A 136 -4.36 -5.67 4.66
CA LYS A 136 -4.75 -5.54 6.08
C LYS A 136 -3.94 -4.47 6.82
N PRO A 137 -3.91 -3.22 6.32
CA PRO A 137 -3.09 -2.17 6.92
C PRO A 137 -3.54 -1.83 8.34
N LYS A 138 -2.57 -1.40 9.15
CA LYS A 138 -2.81 -0.80 10.47
C LYS A 138 -3.38 0.61 10.33
N THR A 139 -2.80 1.38 9.41
CA THR A 139 -3.11 2.80 9.21
C THR A 139 -3.05 3.11 7.72
N ILE A 140 -3.96 3.97 7.28
CA ILE A 140 -3.90 4.62 5.96
C ILE A 140 -3.67 6.11 6.22
N VAL A 141 -2.62 6.65 5.64
CA VAL A 141 -2.20 8.05 5.75
C VAL A 141 -2.45 8.73 4.41
N LEU A 142 -3.22 9.81 4.42
CA LEU A 142 -3.41 10.67 3.27
C LEU A 142 -2.49 11.89 3.41
N VAL A 143 -1.58 12.05 2.44
CA VAL A 143 -0.72 13.24 2.34
C VAL A 143 -1.43 14.25 1.45
N GLU A 144 -1.62 15.46 1.97
CA GLU A 144 -2.26 16.59 1.29
C GLU A 144 -1.33 17.80 1.29
N ALA A 145 -1.54 18.70 0.33
CA ALA A 145 -0.87 19.98 0.20
C ALA A 145 -1.78 20.94 -0.57
N ASP A 146 -1.48 22.23 -0.53
CA ASP A 146 -2.25 23.24 -1.28
C ASP A 146 -2.20 22.95 -2.79
N PRO A 147 -3.31 23.10 -3.53
CA PRO A 147 -3.36 22.81 -4.96
C PRO A 147 -2.31 23.56 -5.78
N GLU A 148 -2.02 24.83 -5.41
CA GLU A 148 -1.01 25.66 -6.07
C GLU A 148 0.41 25.09 -5.91
N ASP A 149 0.71 24.55 -4.73
CA ASP A 149 1.98 23.86 -4.47
C ASP A 149 2.10 22.57 -5.28
N ILE A 150 1.01 21.80 -5.37
CA ILE A 150 0.98 20.57 -6.17
C ILE A 150 1.14 20.90 -7.65
N ALA A 151 0.45 21.92 -8.16
CA ALA A 151 0.58 22.38 -9.53
C ALA A 151 2.01 22.82 -9.85
N ARG A 152 2.60 23.68 -9.01
CA ARG A 152 4.00 24.13 -9.15
C ARG A 152 4.98 22.94 -9.21
N ARG A 153 4.90 22.03 -8.24
CA ARG A 153 5.73 20.81 -8.19
C ARG A 153 5.50 19.85 -9.37
N ARG A 154 4.35 19.91 -10.04
CA ARG A 154 4.09 19.13 -11.26
C ARG A 154 4.75 19.77 -12.47
N SER A 155 4.66 21.09 -12.60
CA SER A 155 5.30 21.84 -13.68
C SER A 155 6.82 21.76 -13.63
N ASP A 156 7.39 21.72 -12.44
CA ASP A 156 8.84 21.69 -12.23
C ASP A 156 9.47 20.28 -12.43
N ASP A 157 8.67 19.21 -12.46
CA ASP A 157 9.16 17.82 -12.61
C ASP A 157 9.12 17.36 -14.07
N SER A 158 10.23 17.55 -14.77
CA SER A 158 10.42 17.13 -16.17
C SER A 158 10.59 15.62 -16.36
N THR A 159 10.76 14.85 -15.28
CA THR A 159 11.06 13.41 -15.36
C THR A 159 9.84 12.53 -15.54
N ARG A 160 8.63 13.10 -15.45
CA ARG A 160 7.37 12.37 -15.53
C ARG A 160 6.38 13.08 -16.45
N ALA A 161 5.98 12.42 -17.54
CA ALA A 161 4.78 12.80 -18.26
C ALA A 161 3.58 12.56 -17.33
N ARG A 162 2.99 13.64 -16.82
CA ARG A 162 1.82 13.60 -15.95
C ARG A 162 0.61 14.08 -16.74
N ASP A 163 -0.55 13.52 -16.42
CA ASP A 163 -1.79 13.94 -17.03
C ASP A 163 -2.03 15.44 -16.74
N VAL A 164 -2.16 16.22 -17.81
CA VAL A 164 -2.46 17.65 -17.80
C VAL A 164 -3.97 17.84 -17.89
#